data_AF-A0A834CWQ8-F1
#
_entry.id   AF-A0A834CWQ8-F1
#
_cell.length_a   1.000
_cell.length_b   1.000
_cell.length_c   1.000
_cell.angle_alpha   90.00
_cell.angle_beta   90.00
_cell.angle_gamma   90.00
#
_symmetry.space_group_name_H-M   'P 1'
#
loop_
_entity.id
_entity.type
_entity.pdbx_description
1 polymer ?
#
loop_
_entity_poly.entity_id
_entity_poly.type
_entity_poly.pdbx_seq_one_letter_code
_entity_poly.pdbx_strand_id
1 'polypeptide(L)'
;MLGGGEGTAAGAPQQLEWKFSQVFGERAAGEEVQEVDIISAIEFDRTGNHLATGDRGGRVVLFERNDTKDHGGNRMDLERMDYSIGRHPEFHYKTEFQSHEPEFDYLKSLEIEEKINKIRWCQTANGALFLLSTNDKTIKFWKVGKGTFENFELFGSR
;
A
#
# COMPACT_ATOMS: atom_id res chain seq x y z
N MET A 1 -2.57 4.06 -62.32
CA MET A 1 -3.23 4.08 -61.00
C MET A 1 -2.40 3.26 -60.05
N LEU A 2 -1.67 3.90 -59.14
CA LEU A 2 -1.01 3.22 -58.01
C LEU A 2 -1.29 4.07 -56.78
N GLY A 3 -2.20 3.59 -55.94
CA GLY A 3 -2.43 4.14 -54.59
C GLY A 3 -1.42 3.52 -53.64
N GLY A 4 -0.49 4.34 -53.15
CA GLY A 4 0.40 3.97 -52.05
C GLY A 4 -0.23 4.42 -50.74
N GLY A 5 -0.51 3.47 -49.85
CA GLY A 5 -0.99 3.74 -48.50
C GLY A 5 0.10 4.35 -47.64
N GLU A 6 -0.18 5.49 -47.02
CA GLU A 6 0.64 6.07 -45.97
C GLU A 6 0.43 5.25 -44.68
N GLY A 7 1.47 4.49 -44.32
CA GLY A 7 1.56 3.87 -43.01
C GLY A 7 1.80 4.95 -41.96
N THR A 8 0.82 5.16 -41.08
CA THR A 8 0.96 5.97 -39.88
C THR A 8 2.01 5.34 -38.96
N ALA A 9 3.19 5.96 -38.87
CA ALA A 9 4.21 5.58 -37.90
C ALA A 9 3.68 5.85 -36.48
N ALA A 10 3.44 4.79 -35.72
CA ALA A 10 3.10 4.88 -34.31
C ALA A 10 4.28 5.51 -33.55
N GLY A 11 4.03 6.66 -32.90
CA GLY A 11 5.04 7.36 -32.10
C GLY A 11 5.57 6.47 -30.98
N ALA A 12 6.89 6.47 -30.78
CA ALA A 12 7.53 5.74 -29.71
C ALA A 12 6.97 6.18 -28.34
N PRO A 13 6.80 5.26 -27.37
CA PRO A 13 6.29 5.60 -26.05
C PRO A 13 7.22 6.61 -25.37
N GLN A 14 6.65 7.70 -24.86
CA GLN A 14 7.39 8.69 -24.07
C GLN A 14 7.95 8.02 -22.82
N GLN A 15 9.25 8.19 -22.59
CA GLN A 15 9.94 7.65 -21.43
C GLN A 15 9.48 8.38 -20.16
N LEU A 16 9.11 7.62 -19.12
CA LEU A 16 8.74 8.17 -17.83
C LEU A 16 9.98 8.79 -17.14
N GLU A 17 9.85 10.03 -16.66
CA GLU A 17 10.87 10.69 -15.84
C GLU A 17 10.63 10.37 -14.36
N TRP A 18 11.47 9.52 -13.77
CA TRP A 18 11.38 9.16 -12.36
C TRP A 18 12.11 10.18 -11.48
N LYS A 19 11.43 10.68 -10.45
CA LYS A 19 11.99 11.61 -9.45
C LYS A 19 11.83 11.02 -8.05
N PHE A 20 12.83 11.25 -7.21
CA PHE A 20 12.71 10.98 -5.78
C PHE A 20 11.60 11.85 -5.19
N SER A 21 10.73 11.25 -4.38
CA SER A 21 9.59 11.95 -3.79
C SER A 21 9.57 11.83 -2.26
N GLN A 22 9.66 10.62 -1.73
CA GLN A 22 9.46 10.37 -0.30
C GLN A 22 10.25 9.15 0.16
N VAL A 23 10.67 9.18 1.43
CA VAL A 23 11.30 8.06 2.15
C VAL A 23 10.65 7.92 3.52
N PHE A 24 10.49 6.68 3.99
CA PHE A 24 10.02 6.33 5.34
C PHE A 24 11.03 5.41 6.01
N GLY A 25 11.09 5.43 7.34
CA GLY A 25 12.01 4.59 8.10
C GLY A 25 13.47 5.05 8.02
N GLU A 26 13.69 6.37 7.94
CA GLU A 26 15.03 6.94 8.04
C GLU A 26 15.68 6.52 9.37
N ARG A 27 16.90 6.00 9.27
CA ARG A 27 17.67 5.46 10.40
C ARG A 27 18.70 6.46 10.88
N ALA A 28 19.02 6.39 12.16
CA ALA A 28 20.22 7.06 12.65
C ALA A 28 21.47 6.40 12.03
N ALA A 29 22.53 7.19 11.81
CA ALA A 29 23.79 6.67 11.30
C ALA A 29 24.34 5.59 12.24
N GLY A 30 24.55 4.37 11.71
CA GLY A 30 25.07 3.22 12.46
C GLY A 30 24.00 2.27 13.00
N GLU A 31 22.71 2.50 12.74
CA GLU A 31 21.63 1.60 13.15
C GLU A 31 21.42 0.47 12.13
N GLU A 32 21.56 -0.78 12.56
CA GLU A 32 21.36 -1.97 11.72
C GLU A 32 19.88 -2.22 11.40
N VAL A 33 19.63 -2.80 10.22
CA VAL A 33 18.28 -3.20 9.78
C VAL A 33 17.83 -4.40 10.57
N GLN A 34 16.90 -4.20 11.50
CA GLN A 34 16.22 -5.31 12.14
C GLN A 34 15.42 -6.08 11.08
N GLU A 35 15.56 -7.40 11.10
CA GLU A 35 14.92 -8.27 10.10
C GLU A 35 13.40 -8.13 10.13
N VAL A 36 12.82 -7.95 11.32
CA VAL A 36 11.38 -7.75 11.54
C VAL A 36 10.84 -6.46 10.90
N ASP A 37 11.69 -5.45 10.67
CA ASP A 37 11.31 -4.18 10.04
C ASP A 37 11.43 -4.21 8.50
N ILE A 38 11.90 -5.32 7.90
CA ILE A 38 12.01 -5.44 6.45
C ILE A 38 10.61 -5.59 5.85
N ILE A 39 10.23 -4.61 5.02
CA ILE A 39 8.98 -4.64 4.25
C ILE A 39 8.99 -5.85 3.31
N SER A 40 7.97 -6.70 3.45
CA SER A 40 7.79 -7.92 2.67
C SER A 40 6.58 -7.85 1.72
N ALA A 41 5.62 -6.96 1.97
CA ALA A 41 4.46 -6.75 1.12
C ALA A 41 4.12 -5.25 1.01
N ILE A 42 3.64 -4.84 -0.16
CA ILE A 42 3.19 -3.47 -0.42
C ILE A 42 2.01 -3.49 -1.39
N GLU A 43 0.96 -2.70 -1.12
CA GLU A 43 -0.17 -2.58 -2.03
C GLU A 43 -0.90 -1.23 -1.88
N PHE A 44 -1.19 -0.60 -3.03
CA PHE A 44 -2.11 0.52 -3.10
C PHE A 44 -3.55 0.03 -3.22
N ASP A 45 -4.48 0.77 -2.62
CA ASP A 45 -5.89 0.55 -2.92
C ASP A 45 -6.20 0.91 -4.39
N ARG A 46 -7.37 0.49 -4.87
CA ARG A 46 -7.77 0.74 -6.27
C ARG A 46 -7.80 2.23 -6.64
N THR A 47 -7.97 3.12 -5.67
CA THR A 47 -8.04 4.57 -5.87
C THR A 47 -6.67 5.26 -5.83
N GLY A 48 -5.65 4.58 -5.30
CA GLY A 48 -4.34 5.14 -5.00
C GLY A 48 -4.32 6.10 -3.80
N ASN A 49 -5.39 6.16 -3.00
CA ASN A 49 -5.47 7.06 -1.84
C ASN A 49 -4.90 6.44 -0.57
N HIS A 50 -4.86 5.11 -0.50
CA HIS A 50 -4.28 4.37 0.61
C HIS A 50 -3.17 3.45 0.13
N LEU A 51 -2.11 3.38 0.92
CA LEU A 51 -0.98 2.47 0.74
C LEU A 51 -0.87 1.61 2.00
N ALA A 52 -0.80 0.30 1.83
CA ALA A 52 -0.50 -0.64 2.90
C ALA A 52 0.89 -1.23 2.68
N THR A 53 1.67 -1.33 3.76
CA THR A 53 2.89 -2.12 3.80
C THR A 53 2.79 -3.19 4.88
N GLY A 54 3.33 -4.36 4.61
CA GLY A 54 3.50 -5.42 5.61
C GLY A 54 4.97 -5.77 5.73
N ASP A 55 5.41 -6.14 6.93
CA ASP A 55 6.80 -6.49 7.20
C ASP A 55 6.97 -7.96 7.66
N ARG A 56 8.23 -8.34 7.88
CA ARG A 56 8.60 -9.66 8.38
C ARG A 56 8.19 -9.89 9.83
N GLY A 57 8.06 -8.82 10.62
CA GLY A 57 7.55 -8.86 11.99
C GLY A 57 6.03 -8.90 12.09
N GLY A 58 5.30 -9.14 10.99
CA GLY A 58 3.86 -9.35 11.01
C GLY A 58 3.01 -8.09 11.20
N ARG A 59 3.61 -6.89 11.15
CA ARG A 59 2.89 -5.63 11.25
C ARG A 59 2.36 -5.22 9.87
N VAL A 60 1.21 -4.55 9.88
CA VAL A 60 0.66 -3.86 8.72
C VAL A 60 0.60 -2.37 9.03
N VAL A 61 1.25 -1.56 8.21
CA VAL A 61 1.26 -0.09 8.30
C VAL A 61 0.46 0.49 7.14
N LEU A 62 -0.44 1.41 7.45
CA LEU A 62 -1.28 2.11 6.49
C LEU A 62 -0.87 3.56 6.38
N PHE A 63 -0.83 4.04 5.14
CA PHE A 63 -0.60 5.43 4.79
C PHE A 63 -1.79 5.99 4.01
N GLU A 64 -2.06 7.28 4.17
CA GLU A 64 -3.05 8.02 3.39
C GLU A 64 -2.39 9.13 2.58
N ARG A 65 -2.87 9.32 1.35
CA ARG A 65 -2.42 10.38 0.45
C ARG A 65 -2.95 11.74 0.93
N ASN A 66 -2.07 12.73 1.09
CA ASN A 66 -2.43 14.01 1.74
C ASN A 66 -2.93 15.09 0.77
N ASP A 67 -2.61 15.00 -0.51
CA ASP A 67 -2.94 16.05 -1.48
C ASP A 67 -4.44 16.27 -1.65
N THR A 68 -5.30 15.30 -1.33
CA THR A 68 -6.77 15.45 -1.35
C THR A 68 -7.30 16.53 -0.39
N LYS A 69 -6.57 16.89 0.68
CA LYS A 69 -6.98 17.93 1.63
C LYS A 69 -6.67 19.34 1.15
N ASP A 70 -5.68 19.51 0.28
CA ASP A 70 -5.27 20.82 -0.25
C ASP A 70 -6.12 21.30 -1.43
N HIS A 71 -7.10 20.49 -1.88
CA HIS A 71 -8.05 20.86 -2.94
C HIS A 71 -9.16 21.82 -2.48
N GLY A 72 -9.05 22.39 -1.28
CA GLY A 72 -9.95 23.42 -0.72
C GLY A 72 -9.55 24.88 -1.03
N GLY A 73 -8.62 25.10 -1.98
CA GLY A 73 -8.17 26.42 -2.42
C GLY A 73 -9.24 27.21 -3.18
N ASN A 74 -9.13 28.55 -3.13
CA ASN A 74 -10.08 29.51 -3.67
C ASN A 74 -10.44 29.26 -5.14
N ARG A 75 -11.62 29.73 -5.56
CA ARG A 75 -12.17 29.61 -6.93
C ARG A 75 -11.22 30.08 -8.07
N MET A 76 -10.18 30.86 -7.75
CA MET A 76 -9.10 31.24 -8.68
C MET A 76 -8.06 30.13 -8.94
N ASP A 77 -7.87 29.17 -8.03
CA ASP A 77 -6.92 28.06 -8.20
C ASP A 77 -7.49 26.95 -9.10
N LEU A 78 -8.83 26.84 -9.16
CA LEU A 78 -9.55 25.95 -10.08
C LEU A 78 -9.40 26.35 -11.56
N GLU A 79 -9.17 27.63 -11.87
CA GLU A 79 -8.98 28.12 -13.25
C GLU A 79 -7.54 27.93 -13.77
N ARG A 80 -6.59 27.53 -12.91
CA ARG A 80 -5.21 27.14 -13.29
C ARG A 80 -5.02 25.62 -13.42
N MET A 81 -6.10 24.84 -13.31
CA MET A 81 -6.08 23.37 -13.23
C MET A 81 -5.64 22.63 -14.49
N ASP A 82 -5.36 23.30 -15.60
CA ASP A 82 -4.76 22.62 -16.75
C ASP A 82 -3.30 22.19 -16.47
N TYR A 83 -2.67 22.64 -15.38
CA TYR A 83 -1.26 22.34 -15.04
C TYR A 83 -0.95 22.09 -13.56
N SER A 84 -1.91 21.67 -12.72
CA SER A 84 -1.61 21.21 -11.35
C SER A 84 -1.17 19.74 -11.30
N ILE A 85 -0.31 19.33 -12.24
CA ILE A 85 0.50 18.09 -12.19
C ILE A 85 1.80 18.34 -11.38
N GLY A 86 1.95 19.52 -10.76
CA GLY A 86 3.21 20.03 -10.21
C GLY A 86 3.61 19.55 -8.81
N ARG A 87 2.78 18.76 -8.10
CA ARG A 87 3.19 18.13 -6.83
C ARG A 87 3.02 16.62 -6.92
N HIS A 88 4.11 15.91 -6.68
CA HIS A 88 4.11 14.45 -6.54
C HIS A 88 3.22 14.06 -5.33
N PRO A 89 2.45 12.96 -5.41
CA PRO A 89 1.63 12.50 -4.29
C PRO A 89 2.50 12.20 -3.06
N GLU A 90 2.16 12.79 -1.92
CA GLU A 90 2.80 12.51 -0.64
C GLU A 90 1.87 11.69 0.26
N PHE A 91 2.42 10.63 0.86
CA PHE A 91 1.73 9.73 1.75
C PHE A 91 2.08 10.04 3.21
N HIS A 92 1.13 9.92 4.11
CA HIS A 92 1.34 10.17 5.52
C HIS A 92 0.92 8.96 6.32
N TYR A 93 1.66 8.68 7.39
CA TYR A 93 1.31 7.60 8.31
C TYR A 93 -0.13 7.81 8.81
N LYS A 94 -0.98 6.82 8.57
CA LYS A 94 -2.36 6.81 9.05
C LYS A 94 -2.44 6.02 10.35
N THR A 95 -2.01 4.76 10.30
CA THR A 95 -2.11 3.84 11.43
C THR A 95 -1.35 2.53 11.16
N GLU A 96 -1.13 1.72 12.19
CA GLU A 96 -0.55 0.39 12.08
C GLU A 96 -1.21 -0.59 13.05
N PHE A 97 -1.06 -1.88 12.78
CA PHE A 97 -1.52 -2.94 13.68
C PHE A 97 -0.68 -4.23 13.50
N GLN A 98 -0.57 -5.01 14.58
CA GLN A 98 0.01 -6.35 14.53
C GLN A 98 -0.99 -7.30 13.87
N SER A 99 -0.65 -7.84 12.70
CA SER A 99 -1.55 -8.72 11.96
C SER A 99 -1.32 -10.19 12.31
N HIS A 100 -0.07 -10.64 12.35
CA HIS A 100 0.27 -12.03 12.68
C HIS A 100 1.28 -12.03 13.81
N GLU A 101 1.27 -13.06 14.65
CA GLU A 101 2.28 -13.29 15.68
C GLU A 101 2.98 -14.62 15.37
N PRO A 102 4.21 -14.84 15.86
CA PRO A 102 4.88 -16.11 15.69
C PRO A 102 4.04 -17.21 16.35
N GLU A 103 3.83 -18.29 15.62
CA GLU A 103 3.07 -19.46 16.08
C GLU A 103 3.90 -20.74 15.90
N PHE A 104 3.53 -21.81 16.59
CA PHE A 104 4.20 -23.10 16.46
C PHE A 104 3.19 -24.25 16.32
N ASP A 105 3.31 -25.03 15.23
CA ASP A 105 2.55 -26.26 15.02
C ASP A 105 3.27 -27.43 15.71
N TYR A 106 2.78 -27.83 16.89
CA TYR A 106 3.38 -28.91 17.69
C TYR A 106 3.29 -30.29 17.01
N LEU A 107 2.25 -30.53 16.19
CA LEU A 107 2.06 -31.82 15.54
C LEU A 107 3.04 -31.99 14.37
N LYS A 108 3.34 -30.90 13.67
CA LYS A 108 4.31 -30.88 12.56
C LYS A 108 5.70 -30.45 12.99
N SER A 109 5.88 -30.00 14.23
CA SER A 109 7.12 -29.39 14.74
C SER A 109 7.61 -28.28 13.81
N LEU A 110 6.70 -27.39 13.42
CA LEU A 110 6.94 -26.34 12.43
C LEU A 110 6.68 -24.97 13.04
N GLU A 111 7.66 -24.09 12.96
CA GLU A 111 7.51 -22.67 13.26
C GLU A 111 6.72 -21.97 12.14
N ILE A 112 5.78 -21.13 12.53
CA ILE A 112 4.95 -20.34 11.65
C ILE A 112 5.38 -18.89 11.85
N GLU A 113 6.09 -18.36 10.84
CA GLU A 113 6.53 -16.97 10.84
C GLU A 113 5.33 -16.00 10.84
N GLU A 114 5.46 -14.88 11.54
CA GLU A 114 4.51 -13.78 11.45
C GLU A 114 4.60 -12.98 10.15
N LYS A 115 5.62 -13.24 9.30
CA LYS A 115 5.87 -12.50 8.06
C LYS A 115 4.59 -12.30 7.22
N ILE A 116 4.33 -11.06 6.85
CA ILE A 116 3.26 -10.74 5.90
C ILE A 116 3.69 -11.13 4.49
N ASN A 117 3.04 -12.14 3.92
CA ASN A 117 3.30 -12.62 2.57
C ASN A 117 2.64 -11.75 1.49
N LYS A 118 1.38 -11.36 1.72
CA LYS A 118 0.58 -10.54 0.79
C LYS A 118 -0.43 -9.70 1.56
N ILE A 119 -0.75 -8.54 0.97
CA ILE A 119 -1.87 -7.67 1.35
C ILE A 119 -2.79 -7.56 0.14
N ARG A 120 -4.10 -7.55 0.37
CA ARG A 120 -5.14 -7.32 -0.63
C ARG A 120 -6.21 -6.36 -0.11
N TRP A 121 -6.25 -5.14 -0.61
CA TRP A 121 -7.35 -4.22 -0.34
C TRP A 121 -8.69 -4.77 -0.82
N CYS A 122 -9.71 -4.61 0.00
CA CYS A 122 -11.10 -4.93 -0.30
C CYS A 122 -11.88 -3.63 -0.51
N GLN A 123 -13.09 -3.74 -1.07
CA GLN A 123 -13.93 -2.57 -1.30
C GLN A 123 -14.32 -1.92 0.03
N THR A 124 -14.03 -0.61 0.14
CA THR A 124 -14.46 0.22 1.27
C THR A 124 -15.99 0.18 1.39
N ALA A 125 -16.48 -0.02 2.61
CA ALA A 125 -17.91 -0.01 2.91
C ALA A 125 -18.15 0.65 4.28
N ASN A 126 -19.29 1.32 4.44
CA ASN A 126 -19.70 1.93 5.71
C ASN A 126 -18.65 2.86 6.36
N GLY A 127 -17.82 3.52 5.55
CA GLY A 127 -16.76 4.41 6.03
C GLY A 127 -15.56 3.71 6.69
N ALA A 128 -15.46 2.38 6.59
CA ALA A 128 -14.32 1.60 7.07
C ALA A 128 -13.50 1.05 5.89
N LEU A 129 -12.19 0.95 6.10
CA LEU A 129 -11.29 0.29 5.16
C LEU A 129 -11.27 -1.20 5.45
N PHE A 130 -11.11 -2.00 4.39
CA PHE A 130 -11.01 -3.44 4.52
C PHE A 130 -9.81 -3.96 3.74
N LEU A 131 -9.07 -4.88 4.33
CA LEU A 131 -7.97 -5.55 3.65
C LEU A 131 -7.83 -7.00 4.14
N LEU A 132 -7.25 -7.83 3.30
CA LEU A 132 -6.77 -9.15 3.65
C LEU A 132 -5.26 -9.08 3.87
N SER A 133 -4.76 -9.78 4.87
CA SER A 133 -3.34 -10.07 5.05
C SER A 133 -3.16 -11.59 5.22
N THR A 134 -2.01 -12.09 4.81
CA THR A 134 -1.72 -13.53 4.85
C THR A 134 -0.33 -13.81 5.37
N ASN A 135 -0.16 -14.89 6.15
CA ASN A 135 1.13 -15.57 6.33
C ASN A 135 1.08 -16.97 5.69
N ASP A 136 1.93 -17.89 6.12
CA ASP A 136 2.01 -19.25 5.55
C ASP A 136 0.82 -20.15 5.91
N LYS A 137 0.03 -19.76 6.92
CA LYS A 137 -1.02 -20.63 7.49
C LYS A 137 -2.40 -19.98 7.54
N THR A 138 -2.44 -18.67 7.64
CA THR A 138 -3.68 -17.95 7.91
C THR A 138 -3.91 -16.82 6.92
N ILE A 139 -5.19 -16.56 6.68
CA ILE A 139 -5.68 -15.37 5.99
C ILE A 139 -6.58 -14.62 6.96
N LYS A 140 -6.20 -13.39 7.29
CA LYS A 140 -6.96 -12.50 8.17
C LYS A 140 -7.63 -11.40 7.36
N PHE A 141 -8.90 -11.18 7.64
CA PHE A 141 -9.67 -10.06 7.12
C PHE A 141 -9.78 -8.97 8.17
N TRP A 142 -9.24 -7.80 7.83
CA TRP A 142 -9.17 -6.65 8.71
C TRP A 142 -10.20 -5.61 8.30
N LYS A 143 -10.94 -5.12 9.28
CA LYS A 143 -11.73 -3.90 9.19
C LYS A 143 -11.04 -2.82 10.00
N VAL A 144 -10.68 -1.73 9.32
CA VAL A 144 -9.99 -0.59 9.91
C VAL A 144 -10.97 0.59 9.95
N GLY A 145 -11.44 0.89 11.17
CA GLY A 145 -12.35 2.00 11.46
C GLY A 145 -11.64 3.15 12.17
N LYS A 146 -12.40 4.18 12.55
CA LYS A 146 -11.89 5.26 13.40
C LYS A 146 -11.66 4.74 14.82
N GLY A 147 -10.40 4.45 15.15
CA GLY A 147 -9.99 4.03 16.50
C GLY A 147 -10.29 2.56 16.83
N THR A 148 -10.70 1.74 15.86
CA THR A 148 -10.93 0.32 16.06
C THR A 148 -10.34 -0.52 14.93
N PHE A 149 -9.74 -1.64 15.32
CA PHE A 149 -9.32 -2.71 14.42
C PHE A 149 -10.10 -3.96 14.80
N GLU A 150 -10.81 -4.51 13.83
CA GLU A 150 -11.50 -5.79 13.99
C GLU A 150 -10.87 -6.75 12.98
N ASN A 151 -10.45 -7.93 13.46
CA ASN A 151 -9.98 -8.99 12.58
C ASN A 151 -10.93 -10.18 12.62
N PHE A 152 -10.99 -10.86 11.48
CA PHE A 152 -11.71 -12.10 11.30
C PHE A 152 -10.76 -13.07 10.61
N GLU A 153 -10.44 -14.18 11.27
CA GLU A 153 -9.70 -15.27 10.66
C GLU A 153 -10.63 -15.98 9.67
N LEU A 154 -10.32 -15.85 8.37
CA LEU A 154 -11.15 -16.44 7.32
C LEU A 154 -10.75 -17.89 7.05
N PHE A 155 -9.45 -18.18 7.13
CA PHE A 155 -8.89 -19.51 6.94
C PHE A 155 -7.69 -19.67 7.87
N GLY A 156 -7.70 -20.74 8.66
CA GLY A 156 -6.56 -21.18 9.47
C GLY A 156 -6.60 -22.70 9.57
N SER A 157 -5.45 -23.36 9.35
CA SER A 157 -5.32 -24.77 9.70
C SER A 157 -5.34 -24.87 11.22
N ARG A 158 -6.30 -25.62 11.77
CA ARG A 158 -6.16 -26.16 13.13
C ARG A 158 -5.05 -27.22 13.15
#